data_AF-A0A381YLG2-F1
#
_entry.id   AF-A0A381YLG2-F1
#
_cell.length_a   1.000
_cell.length_b   1.000
_cell.length_c   1.000
_cell.angle_alpha   90.00
_cell.angle_beta   90.00
_cell.angle_gamma   90.00
#
_symmetry.space_group_name_H-M   'P 1'
#
loop_
_entity.id
_entity.type
_entity.pdbx_description
1 polymer ?
#
loop_
_entity_poly.entity_id
_entity_poly.type
_entity_poly.pdbx_seq_one_letter_code
_entity_poly.pdbx_strand_id
1 'polypeptide(L)'
;MNNHQLSLEAEKSLQQIKTLDQIDKKIAFYAERGSDWNHYSNIINELINIHNIEVYYITSDHTDPILTNKNKNIFPYYIGYDKARTVFFQTLQFKVFVTTTPDLGKFNFTRSPYDVHYAYVFSTLISAHMGYMHDAFDYYDSILCLGPHQHNELKALEQHYGLKQKEIIECGYGHLENILDAFEQEPKNLKTKKRDMHVVIAPTYGQHSLLEIDNGEFCCNLLNILAEANIAVTLRPHWMTINNNPSLISKITERQKTYKTFKIEKDLSSISSLIDSDVLISDLSGVALEYAFGFLKPVVYIDVPIRSRNADYNAINLPAFEVEMRSKTGKIVSPEKLADIPNIITNLNIDDSFQKNITKLRKKSVFNLGTSGSVGANYLFDLIQRDDISPHKKNLVKPITLLSTNQASVTYPNGVIGMQASDFEIYDGELTVLIGPSGAGKSTMLRALNGLVTLSTGSISTKDHGHLSDNKSWRSHQRRTAMIFQQHQLIGRQSALHNTLLGRVPHHGNLQCLMPWSKKDKLIALEALDRVGLLSKSLERVSNLSGGEMQRVGIARALTQEPTVILADEPVASLDPAISVKILSLLNDICIEKSITAIVSLHQVDLAKKFANRLLGISAGKIIF
;
A
#
# COMPACT_ATOMS: atom_id res chain seq x y z
N MET A 1 23.72 11.44 3.34
CA MET A 1 24.43 10.90 2.16
C MET A 1 23.71 11.33 0.90
N ASN A 2 24.40 11.50 -0.24
CA ASN A 2 23.71 11.78 -1.52
C ASN A 2 23.06 10.48 -2.05
N ASN A 3 21.97 10.58 -2.82
CA ASN A 3 21.17 9.43 -3.30
C ASN A 3 22.00 8.36 -4.03
N HIS A 4 23.03 8.77 -4.78
CA HIS A 4 23.95 7.84 -5.45
C HIS A 4 24.72 6.96 -4.45
N GLN A 5 25.14 7.52 -3.32
CA GLN A 5 25.93 6.79 -2.31
C GLN A 5 25.05 5.76 -1.59
N LEU A 6 23.81 6.13 -1.29
CA LEU A 6 22.81 5.21 -0.73
C LEU A 6 22.51 4.05 -1.69
N SER A 7 22.39 4.33 -2.99
CA SER A 7 22.17 3.27 -3.99
C SER A 7 23.34 2.29 -4.05
N LEU A 8 24.59 2.77 -3.99
CA LEU A 8 25.78 1.91 -3.97
C LEU A 8 25.85 1.04 -2.71
N GLU A 9 25.50 1.61 -1.55
CA GLU A 9 25.45 0.88 -0.28
C GLU A 9 24.37 -0.22 -0.29
N ALA A 10 23.22 0.08 -0.86
CA ALA A 10 22.14 -0.89 -1.06
C ALA A 10 22.57 -2.04 -1.98
N GLU A 11 23.25 -1.75 -3.10
CA GLU A 11 23.79 -2.78 -3.99
C GLU A 11 24.87 -3.63 -3.32
N LYS A 12 25.75 -3.02 -2.53
CA LYS A 12 26.78 -3.73 -1.77
C LYS A 12 26.16 -4.68 -0.75
N SER A 13 25.16 -4.22 0.00
CA SER A 13 24.45 -5.05 0.98
C SER A 13 23.75 -6.23 0.30
N LEU A 14 23.11 -5.99 -0.85
CA LEU A 14 22.49 -7.05 -1.65
C LEU A 14 23.53 -8.11 -2.11
N GLN A 15 24.72 -7.68 -2.54
CA GLN A 15 25.79 -8.60 -2.90
C GLN A 15 26.26 -9.42 -1.69
N GLN A 16 26.42 -8.78 -0.53
CA GLN A 16 26.81 -9.47 0.71
C GLN A 16 25.79 -10.54 1.11
N ILE A 17 24.49 -10.21 1.06
CA ILE A 17 23.40 -11.16 1.34
C ILE A 17 23.50 -12.38 0.41
N LYS A 18 23.73 -12.16 -0.90
CA LYS A 18 23.85 -13.25 -1.88
C LYS A 18 25.06 -14.17 -1.67
N THR A 19 26.06 -13.71 -0.92
CA THR A 19 27.26 -14.50 -0.58
C THR A 19 27.18 -15.18 0.78
N LEU A 20 26.07 -15.06 1.51
CA LEU A 20 25.90 -15.70 2.80
C LEU A 20 25.87 -17.23 2.66
N ASP A 21 26.72 -17.90 3.42
CA ASP A 21 26.71 -19.36 3.51
C ASP A 21 25.43 -19.85 4.21
N GLN A 22 24.88 -20.96 3.71
CA GLN A 22 23.66 -21.61 4.22
C GLN A 22 22.49 -20.65 4.49
N ILE A 23 22.25 -19.70 3.58
CA ILE A 23 21.16 -18.72 3.68
C ILE A 23 19.77 -19.38 3.80
N ASP A 24 19.62 -20.55 3.18
CA ASP A 24 18.45 -21.44 3.22
C ASP A 24 18.19 -22.08 4.59
N LYS A 25 19.05 -21.80 5.59
CA LYS A 25 18.88 -22.19 6.99
C LYS A 25 18.72 -21.01 7.95
N LYS A 26 18.67 -19.78 7.44
CA LYS A 26 18.69 -18.55 8.23
C LYS A 26 17.34 -17.85 8.24
N ILE A 27 17.13 -17.00 9.24
CA ILE A 27 15.93 -16.16 9.37
C ILE A 27 16.25 -14.70 9.06
N ALA A 28 15.34 -14.08 8.32
CA ALA A 28 15.40 -12.66 7.97
C ALA A 28 14.15 -11.92 8.47
N PHE A 29 14.36 -10.73 9.03
CA PHE A 29 13.31 -9.77 9.34
C PHE A 29 13.44 -8.59 8.39
N TYR A 30 12.33 -8.16 7.79
CA TYR A 30 12.30 -7.01 6.92
C TYR A 30 11.56 -5.83 7.56
N ALA A 31 12.21 -4.69 7.58
CA ALA A 31 11.66 -3.41 8.00
C ALA A 31 11.57 -2.48 6.80
N GLU A 32 10.37 -1.97 6.53
CA GLU A 32 10.22 -0.86 5.59
C GLU A 32 10.75 0.42 6.21
N ARG A 33 10.62 0.58 7.54
CA ARG A 33 11.04 1.75 8.32
C ARG A 33 11.71 1.36 9.62
N GLY A 34 12.52 2.26 10.17
CA GLY A 34 13.09 2.05 11.52
C GLY A 34 12.06 1.85 12.63
N SER A 35 10.82 2.33 12.46
CA SER A 35 9.73 2.09 13.41
C SER A 35 9.26 0.63 13.47
N ASP A 36 9.48 -0.17 12.42
CA ASP A 36 9.07 -1.59 12.41
C ASP A 36 9.80 -2.41 13.47
N TRP A 37 10.98 -1.94 13.92
CA TRP A 37 11.70 -2.51 15.05
C TRP A 37 10.82 -2.66 16.29
N ASN A 38 9.90 -1.73 16.54
CA ASN A 38 8.99 -1.78 17.69
C ASN A 38 8.07 -3.01 17.70
N HIS A 39 7.83 -3.62 16.54
CA HIS A 39 7.02 -4.82 16.41
C HIS A 39 7.86 -6.10 16.46
N TYR A 40 9.16 -6.00 16.18
CA TYR A 40 10.08 -7.14 16.16
C TYR A 40 10.91 -7.29 17.43
N SER A 41 11.15 -6.21 18.17
CA SER A 41 12.16 -6.16 19.24
C SER A 41 12.03 -7.32 20.23
N ASN A 42 10.81 -7.62 20.69
CA ASN A 42 10.59 -8.63 21.74
C ASN A 42 10.85 -10.04 21.18
N ILE A 43 10.47 -10.29 19.93
CA ILE A 43 10.71 -11.56 19.23
C ILE A 43 12.20 -11.72 18.94
N ILE A 44 12.84 -10.72 18.34
CA ILE A 44 14.27 -10.76 17.98
C ILE A 44 15.14 -10.91 19.23
N ASN A 45 14.84 -10.17 20.29
CA ASN A 45 15.58 -10.27 21.55
C ASN A 45 15.49 -11.68 22.14
N GLU A 46 14.31 -12.32 22.10
CA GLU A 46 14.16 -13.69 22.57
C GLU A 46 14.93 -14.68 21.68
N LEU A 47 14.83 -14.57 20.35
CA LEU A 47 15.57 -15.41 19.39
C LEU A 47 17.09 -15.35 19.64
N ILE A 48 17.61 -14.16 19.95
CA ILE A 48 19.03 -13.96 20.17
C ILE A 48 19.47 -14.39 21.57
N ASN A 49 18.72 -14.00 22.61
CA ASN A 49 19.15 -14.19 24.00
C ASN A 49 18.81 -15.56 24.55
N ILE A 50 17.71 -16.19 24.10
CA ILE A 50 17.24 -17.49 24.58
C ILE A 50 17.58 -18.59 23.59
N HIS A 51 17.26 -18.40 22.30
CA HIS A 51 17.51 -19.41 21.27
C HIS A 51 18.91 -19.36 20.66
N ASN A 52 19.69 -18.31 20.94
CA ASN A 52 21.06 -18.11 20.47
C ASN A 52 21.21 -18.28 18.94
N ILE A 53 20.30 -17.68 18.17
CA ILE A 53 20.37 -17.67 16.70
C ILE A 53 20.80 -16.32 16.14
N GLU A 54 21.44 -16.36 14.98
CA GLU A 54 21.75 -15.17 14.19
C GLU A 54 20.48 -14.65 13.50
N VAL A 55 20.21 -13.35 13.61
CA VAL A 55 19.09 -12.67 12.96
C VAL A 55 19.62 -11.74 11.88
N TYR A 56 19.12 -11.92 10.66
CA TYR A 56 19.44 -11.04 9.54
C TYR A 56 18.35 -9.98 9.47
N TYR A 57 18.72 -8.71 9.65
CA TYR A 57 17.78 -7.59 9.68
C TYR A 57 17.93 -6.75 8.42
N ILE A 58 16.92 -6.76 7.55
CA ILE A 58 16.95 -6.10 6.25
C ILE A 58 16.07 -4.87 6.32
N THR A 59 16.60 -3.70 6.02
CA THR A 59 15.84 -2.44 6.10
C THR A 59 15.90 -1.63 4.82
N SER A 60 14.78 -1.01 4.46
CA SER A 60 14.71 -0.01 3.39
C SER A 60 15.02 1.40 3.87
N ASP A 61 15.14 1.62 5.18
CA ASP A 61 15.35 2.92 5.79
C ASP A 61 16.83 3.11 6.19
N HIS A 62 17.52 4.03 5.51
CA HIS A 62 18.93 4.33 5.79
C HIS A 62 19.14 5.03 7.14
N THR A 63 18.07 5.51 7.77
CA THR A 63 18.09 6.13 9.09
C THR A 63 17.71 5.16 10.20
N ASP A 64 17.46 3.88 9.87
CA ASP A 64 17.12 2.85 10.83
C ASP A 64 18.26 2.67 11.86
N PRO A 65 17.99 2.88 13.16
CA PRO A 65 19.00 2.77 14.21
C PRO A 65 19.69 1.40 14.24
N ILE A 66 19.00 0.35 13.77
CA ILE A 66 19.53 -1.02 13.76
C ILE A 66 20.74 -1.17 12.84
N LEU A 67 20.90 -0.32 11.81
CA LEU A 67 22.10 -0.31 10.96
C LEU A 67 23.38 -0.01 11.73
N THR A 68 23.28 0.68 12.88
CA THR A 68 24.41 1.02 13.74
C THR A 68 24.49 0.17 15.01
N ASN A 69 23.61 -0.82 15.14
CA ASN A 69 23.54 -1.69 16.31
C ASN A 69 24.84 -2.51 16.45
N LYS A 70 25.30 -2.68 17.70
CA LYS A 70 26.53 -3.41 18.04
C LYS A 70 26.27 -4.85 18.53
N ASN A 71 25.01 -5.29 18.55
CA ASN A 71 24.68 -6.67 18.90
C ASN A 71 25.28 -7.62 17.85
N LYS A 72 26.14 -8.54 18.30
CA LYS A 72 26.89 -9.45 17.43
C LYS A 72 26.00 -10.47 16.72
N ASN A 73 24.78 -10.69 17.20
CA ASN A 73 23.83 -11.65 16.64
C ASN A 73 22.77 -10.99 15.76
N ILE A 74 22.85 -9.67 15.54
CA ILE A 74 22.02 -8.95 14.56
C ILE A 74 22.93 -8.55 13.39
N PHE A 75 22.57 -9.00 12.18
CA PHE A 75 23.27 -8.68 10.95
C PHE A 75 22.43 -7.72 10.11
N PRO A 76 22.62 -6.40 10.25
CA PRO A 76 21.82 -5.41 9.55
C PRO A 76 22.29 -5.19 8.10
N TYR A 77 21.33 -5.06 7.18
CA TYR A 77 21.56 -4.77 5.77
C TYR A 77 20.60 -3.71 5.27
N TYR A 78 21.13 -2.67 4.62
CA TYR A 78 20.32 -1.64 3.98
C TYR A 78 20.09 -2.01 2.51
N ILE A 79 18.84 -2.01 2.03
CA ILE A 79 18.50 -2.30 0.62
C ILE A 79 17.77 -1.16 -0.10
N GLY A 80 17.47 -0.07 0.61
CA GLY A 80 16.79 1.11 0.06
C GLY A 80 15.38 0.83 -0.48
N TYR A 81 14.85 1.77 -1.27
CA TYR A 81 13.51 1.71 -1.86
C TYR A 81 13.51 1.44 -3.37
N ASP A 82 14.69 1.38 -3.98
CA ASP A 82 14.88 1.30 -5.42
C ASP A 82 15.18 -0.14 -5.88
N LYS A 83 15.93 -0.27 -6.98
CA LYS A 83 16.26 -1.53 -7.66
C LYS A 83 16.79 -2.63 -6.75
N ALA A 84 17.64 -2.30 -5.77
CA ALA A 84 18.21 -3.29 -4.86
C ALA A 84 17.13 -4.02 -4.05
N ARG A 85 16.07 -3.31 -3.62
CA ARG A 85 14.91 -3.88 -2.92
C ARG A 85 14.13 -4.85 -3.81
N THR A 86 13.84 -4.46 -5.05
CA THR A 86 13.13 -5.34 -6.00
C THR A 86 13.93 -6.62 -6.26
N VAL A 87 15.24 -6.50 -6.51
CA VAL A 87 16.11 -7.67 -6.73
C VAL A 87 16.21 -8.52 -5.48
N PHE A 88 16.26 -7.92 -4.28
CA PHE A 88 16.27 -8.66 -3.02
C PHE A 88 15.06 -9.59 -2.93
N PHE A 89 13.84 -9.10 -3.10
CA PHE A 89 12.63 -9.94 -2.99
C PHE A 89 12.58 -11.05 -4.06
N GLN A 90 13.00 -10.74 -5.29
CA GLN A 90 13.03 -11.72 -6.39
C GLN A 90 14.12 -12.79 -6.22
N THR A 91 15.12 -12.55 -5.37
CA THR A 91 16.27 -13.45 -5.18
C THR A 91 16.45 -13.89 -3.73
N LEU A 92 15.45 -13.66 -2.88
CA LEU A 92 15.46 -13.99 -1.46
C LEU A 92 15.56 -15.50 -1.26
N GLN A 93 16.53 -15.97 -0.46
CA GLN A 93 16.75 -17.40 -0.21
C GLN A 93 16.72 -17.77 1.29
N PHE A 94 16.32 -16.86 2.16
CA PHE A 94 16.21 -17.15 3.59
C PHE A 94 15.20 -18.27 3.86
N LYS A 95 15.46 -19.10 4.87
CA LYS A 95 14.53 -20.16 5.30
C LYS A 95 13.19 -19.60 5.73
N VAL A 96 13.25 -18.57 6.58
CA VAL A 96 12.09 -17.87 7.14
C VAL A 96 12.26 -16.39 6.88
N PHE A 97 11.23 -15.76 6.34
CA PHE A 97 11.18 -14.34 6.06
C PHE A 97 9.99 -13.70 6.79
N VAL A 98 10.30 -12.79 7.71
CA VAL A 98 9.34 -12.14 8.60
C VAL A 98 9.16 -10.69 8.18
N THR A 99 7.92 -10.23 8.06
CA THR A 99 7.61 -8.84 7.69
C THR A 99 6.30 -8.32 8.30
N THR A 100 6.17 -7.01 8.45
CA THR A 100 4.95 -6.26 8.79
C THR A 100 4.25 -5.66 7.56
N THR A 101 4.90 -5.72 6.40
CA THR A 101 4.36 -5.22 5.13
C THR A 101 3.29 -6.18 4.60
N PRO A 102 2.04 -5.75 4.33
CA PRO A 102 1.01 -6.63 3.75
C PRO A 102 1.22 -6.78 2.22
N ASP A 103 0.28 -7.45 1.55
CA ASP A 103 0.17 -7.53 0.08
C ASP A 103 1.37 -8.23 -0.59
N LEU A 104 1.94 -9.25 0.07
CA LEU A 104 2.92 -10.15 -0.54
C LEU A 104 2.36 -10.76 -1.83
N GLY A 105 3.21 -10.87 -2.86
CA GLY A 105 2.83 -11.37 -4.18
C GLY A 105 2.35 -10.27 -5.13
N LYS A 106 2.27 -9.02 -4.68
CA LYS A 106 1.85 -7.87 -5.50
C LYS A 106 3.02 -6.92 -5.78
N PHE A 107 3.05 -6.37 -6.99
CA PHE A 107 3.98 -5.31 -7.41
C PHE A 107 5.46 -5.64 -7.19
N ASN A 108 6.18 -4.80 -6.44
CA ASN A 108 7.61 -4.95 -6.16
C ASN A 108 7.88 -5.88 -4.97
N PHE A 109 6.85 -6.32 -4.24
CA PHE A 109 6.96 -7.21 -3.09
C PHE A 109 6.44 -8.61 -3.45
N THR A 110 7.23 -9.30 -4.26
CA THR A 110 6.88 -10.62 -4.81
C THR A 110 7.34 -11.75 -3.90
N ARG A 111 6.64 -12.90 -3.99
CA ARG A 111 7.08 -14.13 -3.35
C ARG A 111 8.31 -14.67 -4.09
N SER A 112 9.29 -15.14 -3.33
CA SER A 112 10.53 -15.71 -3.85
C SER A 112 10.27 -16.98 -4.66
N PRO A 113 11.05 -17.25 -5.74
CA PRO A 113 11.01 -18.55 -6.42
C PRO A 113 11.64 -19.70 -5.61
N TYR A 114 12.31 -19.39 -4.50
CA TYR A 114 12.90 -20.38 -3.59
C TYR A 114 11.93 -20.79 -2.48
N ASP A 115 12.24 -21.89 -1.78
CA ASP A 115 11.42 -22.40 -0.68
C ASP A 115 11.62 -21.55 0.59
N VAL A 116 10.90 -20.43 0.63
CA VAL A 116 10.90 -19.46 1.73
C VAL A 116 9.56 -19.53 2.43
N HIS A 117 9.58 -19.69 3.76
CA HIS A 117 8.40 -19.54 4.60
C HIS A 117 8.17 -18.05 4.92
N TYR A 118 7.02 -17.51 4.51
CA TYR A 118 6.66 -16.12 4.75
C TYR A 118 5.76 -15.99 5.97
N ALA A 119 6.27 -15.31 7.01
CA ALA A 119 5.55 -15.01 8.24
C ALA A 119 5.18 -13.51 8.31
N TYR A 120 3.89 -13.23 8.48
CA TYR A 120 3.40 -11.86 8.70
C TYR A 120 3.30 -11.56 10.19
N VAL A 121 3.80 -10.39 10.63
CA VAL A 121 3.60 -9.87 11.98
C VAL A 121 2.70 -8.65 11.89
N PHE A 122 1.56 -8.68 12.57
CA PHE A 122 0.70 -7.50 12.64
C PHE A 122 1.39 -6.35 13.38
N SER A 123 1.31 -5.14 12.82
CA SER A 123 1.87 -3.93 13.42
C SER A 123 0.87 -3.18 14.32
N THR A 124 -0.43 -3.49 14.23
CA THR A 124 -1.49 -2.76 14.93
C THR A 124 -2.72 -3.63 15.19
N LEU A 125 -3.53 -3.25 16.19
CA LEU A 125 -4.76 -3.92 16.62
C LEU A 125 -5.98 -3.62 15.73
N ILE A 126 -5.80 -2.98 14.58
CA ILE A 126 -6.93 -2.75 13.67
C ILE A 126 -7.40 -4.06 13.04
N SER A 127 -8.63 -4.05 12.55
CA SER A 127 -9.29 -5.18 11.92
C SER A 127 -8.60 -5.61 10.63
N ALA A 128 -8.33 -6.90 10.48
CA ALA A 128 -7.81 -7.49 9.25
C ALA A 128 -8.78 -7.31 8.08
N HIS A 129 -10.08 -7.51 8.31
CA HIS A 129 -11.10 -7.48 7.24
C HIS A 129 -11.52 -6.08 6.76
N MET A 130 -11.26 -5.03 7.55
CA MET A 130 -11.59 -3.63 7.20
C MET A 130 -10.34 -2.81 6.88
N GLY A 131 -9.29 -2.96 7.71
CA GLY A 131 -8.05 -2.19 7.61
C GLY A 131 -7.15 -2.55 6.43
N TYR A 132 -7.38 -3.71 5.81
CA TYR A 132 -6.58 -4.26 4.72
C TYR A 132 -7.45 -4.69 3.53
N MET A 133 -6.83 -4.94 2.37
CA MET A 133 -7.52 -5.61 1.26
C MET A 133 -7.89 -7.05 1.67
N HIS A 134 -8.98 -7.58 1.11
CA HIS A 134 -9.48 -8.91 1.49
C HIS A 134 -8.44 -10.03 1.27
N ASP A 135 -7.57 -9.87 0.28
CA ASP A 135 -6.51 -10.80 -0.12
C ASP A 135 -5.11 -10.36 0.37
N ALA A 136 -5.01 -9.34 1.23
CA ALA A 136 -3.73 -8.74 1.63
C ALA A 136 -2.74 -9.72 2.26
N PHE A 137 -3.24 -10.84 2.79
CA PHE A 137 -2.41 -11.86 3.43
C PHE A 137 -2.31 -13.16 2.62
N ASP A 138 -2.88 -13.22 1.40
CA ASP A 138 -3.11 -14.49 0.72
C ASP A 138 -1.84 -15.30 0.47
N TYR A 139 -0.74 -14.61 0.14
CA TYR A 139 0.55 -15.23 -0.13
C TYR A 139 1.42 -15.53 1.10
N TYR A 140 0.95 -15.23 2.32
CA TYR A 140 1.64 -15.64 3.55
C TYR A 140 1.37 -17.09 3.91
N ASP A 141 2.34 -17.72 4.56
CA ASP A 141 2.22 -19.08 5.07
C ASP A 141 1.77 -19.08 6.53
N SER A 142 2.28 -18.14 7.32
CA SER A 142 1.89 -17.93 8.70
C SER A 142 1.63 -16.48 9.05
N ILE A 143 0.79 -16.27 10.06
CA ILE A 143 0.43 -14.95 10.57
C ILE A 143 0.50 -14.95 12.09
N LEU A 144 1.29 -14.04 12.65
CA LEU A 144 1.39 -13.77 14.08
C LEU A 144 0.36 -12.68 14.43
N CYS A 145 -0.81 -13.13 14.90
CA CYS A 145 -1.93 -12.26 15.30
C CYS A 145 -1.73 -11.66 16.68
N LEU A 146 -2.25 -10.44 16.85
CA LEU A 146 -2.16 -9.72 18.12
C LEU A 146 -3.29 -10.07 19.08
N GLY A 147 -4.48 -10.38 18.54
CA GLY A 147 -5.69 -10.59 19.34
C GLY A 147 -6.76 -11.46 18.67
N PRO A 148 -7.80 -11.86 19.42
CA PRO A 148 -8.82 -12.79 18.94
C PRO A 148 -9.60 -12.30 17.71
N HIS A 149 -9.81 -10.99 17.60
CA HIS A 149 -10.54 -10.39 16.48
C HIS A 149 -9.83 -10.67 15.15
N GLN A 150 -8.52 -10.40 15.06
CA GLN A 150 -7.72 -10.70 13.86
C GLN A 150 -7.75 -12.18 13.49
N HIS A 151 -7.64 -13.09 14.48
CA HIS A 151 -7.74 -14.53 14.22
C HIS A 151 -9.08 -14.89 13.56
N ASN A 152 -10.18 -14.47 14.17
CA ASN A 152 -11.53 -14.77 13.69
C ASN A 152 -11.81 -14.15 12.32
N GLU A 153 -11.36 -12.92 12.12
CA GLU A 153 -11.52 -12.18 10.87
C GLU A 153 -10.74 -12.83 9.72
N LEU A 154 -9.49 -13.26 9.96
CA LEU A 154 -8.71 -13.98 8.95
C LEU A 154 -9.39 -15.29 8.55
N LYS A 155 -9.90 -16.06 9.51
CA LYS A 155 -10.67 -17.28 9.22
C LYS A 155 -11.94 -16.99 8.41
N ALA A 156 -12.64 -15.92 8.74
CA ALA A 156 -13.83 -15.51 8.01
C ALA A 156 -13.51 -15.03 6.59
N LEU A 157 -12.40 -14.29 6.39
CA LEU A 157 -11.91 -13.91 5.05
C LEU A 157 -11.53 -15.13 4.22
N GLU A 158 -10.78 -16.08 4.79
CA GLU A 158 -10.40 -17.35 4.15
C GLU A 158 -11.64 -18.10 3.65
N GLN A 159 -12.66 -18.22 4.50
CA GLN A 159 -13.90 -18.90 4.15
C GLN A 159 -14.74 -18.13 3.13
N HIS A 160 -14.89 -16.81 3.30
CA HIS A 160 -15.79 -15.99 2.48
C HIS A 160 -15.28 -15.84 1.05
N TYR A 161 -13.98 -15.60 0.88
CA TYR A 161 -13.36 -15.37 -0.42
C TYR A 161 -12.66 -16.62 -1.00
N GLY A 162 -12.64 -17.74 -0.28
CA GLY A 162 -11.98 -18.97 -0.72
C GLY A 162 -10.45 -18.85 -0.79
N LEU A 163 -9.86 -18.07 0.12
CA LEU A 163 -8.42 -17.80 0.15
C LEU A 163 -7.62 -18.98 0.71
N LYS A 164 -6.30 -18.96 0.51
CA LYS A 164 -5.40 -19.98 1.04
C LYS A 164 -5.41 -19.94 2.58
N GLN A 165 -5.63 -21.10 3.21
CA GLN A 165 -5.55 -21.23 4.66
C GLN A 165 -4.12 -21.03 5.17
N LYS A 166 -4.01 -20.29 6.27
CA LYS A 166 -2.74 -19.91 6.88
C LYS A 166 -2.60 -20.53 8.26
N GLU A 167 -1.36 -20.73 8.68
CA GLU A 167 -1.06 -21.03 10.08
C GLU A 167 -1.19 -19.73 10.88
N ILE A 168 -2.22 -19.63 11.73
CA ILE A 168 -2.50 -18.43 12.52
C ILE A 168 -2.01 -18.65 13.94
N ILE A 169 -1.05 -17.82 14.37
CA ILE A 169 -0.38 -17.91 15.66
C ILE A 169 -0.95 -16.80 16.54
N GLU A 170 -1.42 -17.18 17.72
CA GLU A 170 -1.91 -16.25 18.75
C GLU A 170 -0.72 -15.58 19.45
N CYS A 171 0.04 -14.75 18.74
CA CYS A 171 1.32 -14.25 19.23
C CYS A 171 1.18 -13.23 20.36
N GLY A 172 0.26 -12.27 20.23
CA GLY A 172 0.19 -11.12 21.13
C GLY A 172 0.92 -9.90 20.57
N TYR A 173 1.04 -8.84 21.38
CA TYR A 173 1.46 -7.52 20.90
C TYR A 173 2.66 -6.93 21.66
N GLY A 174 3.87 -7.25 21.19
CA GLY A 174 5.13 -6.78 21.80
C GLY A 174 5.29 -5.26 21.82
N HIS A 175 4.78 -4.54 20.80
CA HIS A 175 4.82 -3.07 20.84
C HIS A 175 4.01 -2.50 22.00
N LEU A 176 2.84 -3.07 22.29
CA LEU A 176 2.04 -2.65 23.44
C LEU A 176 2.72 -2.98 24.76
N GLU A 177 3.45 -4.10 24.86
CA GLU A 177 4.30 -4.40 26.02
C GLU A 177 5.36 -3.32 26.21
N ASN A 178 6.06 -2.92 25.14
CA ASN A 178 7.05 -1.84 25.20
C ASN A 178 6.44 -0.51 25.69
N ILE A 179 5.20 -0.21 25.25
CA ILE A 179 4.46 0.97 25.72
C ILE A 179 4.13 0.86 27.22
N LEU A 180 3.72 -0.33 27.68
CA LEU A 180 3.40 -0.58 29.09
C LEU A 180 4.65 -0.42 29.97
N ASP A 181 5.77 -1.02 29.56
CA ASP A 181 7.04 -0.95 30.29
C ASP A 181 7.53 0.49 30.38
N ALA A 182 7.44 1.26 29.28
CA ALA A 182 7.80 2.68 29.27
C ALA A 182 6.92 3.50 30.21
N PHE A 183 5.62 3.20 30.28
CA PHE A 183 4.69 3.86 31.18
C PHE A 183 4.92 3.51 32.66
N GLU A 184 5.30 2.26 32.97
CA GLU A 184 5.62 1.84 34.34
C GLU A 184 6.93 2.44 34.88
N GLN A 185 7.91 2.67 34.00
CA GLN A 185 9.21 3.25 34.34
C GLN A 185 9.17 4.77 34.57
N GLU A 186 8.07 5.45 34.22
CA GLU A 186 7.97 6.88 34.50
C GLU A 186 7.93 7.17 36.01
N PRO A 187 8.73 8.15 36.49
CA PRO A 187 8.72 8.53 37.88
C PRO A 187 7.32 9.05 38.27
N LYS A 188 6.62 8.32 39.14
CA LYS A 188 5.32 8.69 39.74
C LYS A 188 5.31 10.05 40.47
N ASN A 189 6.45 10.74 40.54
CA ASN A 189 6.72 11.95 41.33
C ASN A 189 6.37 13.29 40.65
N LEU A 190 5.69 13.31 39.50
CA LEU A 190 5.19 14.56 38.89
C LEU A 190 3.68 14.83 39.13
N LYS A 191 3.00 14.05 39.98
CA LYS A 191 1.57 14.21 40.28
C LYS A 191 1.21 15.36 41.24
N THR A 192 2.13 16.27 41.58
CA THR A 192 1.93 17.29 42.64
C THR A 192 1.95 18.75 42.18
N LYS A 193 1.87 19.04 40.87
CA LYS A 193 1.51 20.38 40.38
C LYS A 193 0.22 20.32 39.59
N LYS A 194 -0.72 21.20 39.92
CA LYS A 194 -1.95 21.47 39.16
C LYS A 194 -1.52 21.99 37.78
N ARG A 195 -1.27 21.07 36.84
CA ARG A 195 -0.88 21.38 35.46
C ARG A 195 -2.15 21.60 34.63
N ASP A 196 -2.05 22.47 33.63
CA ASP A 196 -3.13 22.70 32.68
C ASP A 196 -3.45 21.41 31.91
N MET A 197 -4.73 21.20 31.59
CA MET A 197 -5.20 20.03 30.82
C MET A 197 -4.44 19.94 29.50
N HIS A 198 -3.83 18.79 29.22
CA HIS A 198 -3.05 18.57 27.99
C HIS A 198 -3.70 17.48 27.13
N VAL A 199 -3.96 17.83 25.87
CA VAL A 199 -4.54 16.95 24.87
C VAL A 199 -3.54 16.65 23.76
N VAL A 200 -3.50 15.42 23.30
CA VAL A 200 -2.83 15.06 22.04
C VAL A 200 -3.86 14.80 20.96
N ILE A 201 -3.65 15.36 19.76
CA ILE A 201 -4.46 15.05 18.58
C ILE A 201 -3.65 14.15 17.67
N ALA A 202 -4.10 12.91 17.45
CA ALA A 202 -3.45 11.94 16.56
C ALA A 202 -4.42 11.47 15.46
N PRO A 203 -4.48 12.17 14.32
CA PRO A 203 -5.37 11.82 13.21
C PRO A 203 -4.79 10.72 12.33
N THR A 204 -5.67 9.95 11.68
CA THR A 204 -5.31 9.11 10.52
C THR A 204 -4.92 9.98 9.32
N TYR A 205 -4.48 9.34 8.22
CA TYR A 205 -4.22 10.01 6.94
C TYR A 205 -5.35 9.81 5.93
N GLY A 206 -5.47 10.72 4.96
CA GLY A 206 -6.39 10.64 3.83
C GLY A 206 -7.48 11.72 3.87
N GLN A 207 -8.15 11.93 2.74
CA GLN A 207 -9.06 13.08 2.52
C GLN A 207 -10.23 13.20 3.50
N HIS A 208 -10.63 12.09 4.14
CA HIS A 208 -11.70 12.05 5.15
C HIS A 208 -11.16 11.95 6.59
N SER A 209 -9.86 12.11 6.80
CA SER A 209 -9.26 12.13 8.14
C SER A 209 -9.52 13.45 8.85
N LEU A 210 -9.47 13.43 10.19
CA LEU A 210 -9.65 14.62 11.03
C LEU A 210 -8.77 15.81 10.59
N LEU A 211 -7.55 15.54 10.09
CA LEU A 211 -6.63 16.58 9.66
C LEU A 211 -6.88 17.12 8.25
N GLU A 212 -7.30 16.26 7.32
CA GLU A 212 -7.35 16.62 5.89
C GLU A 212 -8.75 17.03 5.40
N ILE A 213 -9.81 16.74 6.18
CA ILE A 213 -11.17 17.23 5.88
C ILE A 213 -11.15 18.75 5.68
N ASP A 214 -11.87 19.18 4.63
CA ASP A 214 -12.00 20.58 4.25
C ASP A 214 -10.65 21.31 4.15
N ASN A 215 -9.61 20.61 3.69
CA ASN A 215 -8.26 21.16 3.56
C ASN A 215 -7.74 21.75 4.89
N GLY A 216 -8.01 21.06 5.99
CA GLY A 216 -7.57 21.38 7.36
C GLY A 216 -8.40 22.41 8.09
N GLU A 217 -9.47 22.95 7.50
CA GLU A 217 -10.35 23.90 8.19
C GLU A 217 -11.02 23.25 9.41
N PHE A 218 -11.45 22.00 9.29
CA PHE A 218 -12.04 21.23 10.38
C PHE A 218 -11.08 21.12 11.58
N CYS A 219 -9.84 20.70 11.34
CA CYS A 219 -8.82 20.61 12.39
C CYS A 219 -8.48 21.98 12.98
N CYS A 220 -8.40 23.05 12.17
CA CYS A 220 -8.16 24.40 12.68
C CYS A 220 -9.28 24.87 13.61
N ASN A 221 -10.54 24.57 13.26
CA ASN A 221 -11.69 24.91 14.11
C ASN A 221 -11.61 24.20 15.47
N LEU A 222 -11.33 22.89 15.47
CA LEU A 222 -11.10 22.14 16.70
C LEU A 222 -9.98 22.73 17.55
N LEU A 223 -8.84 23.08 16.93
CA LEU A 223 -7.70 23.68 17.62
C LEU A 223 -8.07 25.03 18.26
N ASN A 224 -8.85 25.87 17.56
CA ASN A 224 -9.32 27.15 18.08
C ASN A 224 -10.23 26.94 19.31
N ILE A 225 -11.19 26.01 19.24
CA ILE A 225 -12.10 25.69 20.35
C ILE A 225 -11.31 25.24 21.59
N LEU A 226 -10.30 24.39 21.41
CA LEU A 226 -9.45 23.92 22.52
C LEU A 226 -8.59 25.06 23.09
N ALA A 227 -8.06 25.93 22.24
CA ALA A 227 -7.26 27.08 22.65
C ALA A 227 -8.10 28.11 23.45
N GLU A 228 -9.32 28.42 23.01
CA GLU A 228 -10.25 29.30 23.72
C GLU A 228 -10.64 28.74 25.11
N ALA A 229 -10.66 27.42 25.25
CA ALA A 229 -10.87 26.73 26.52
C ALA A 229 -9.60 26.61 27.40
N ASN A 230 -8.48 27.22 27.01
CA ASN A 230 -7.17 27.12 27.66
C ASN A 230 -6.65 25.67 27.83
N ILE A 231 -6.96 24.80 26.87
CA ILE A 231 -6.45 23.42 26.83
C ILE A 231 -5.15 23.40 26.03
N ALA A 232 -4.08 22.83 26.59
CA ALA A 232 -2.83 22.66 25.88
C ALA A 232 -2.96 21.55 24.83
N VAL A 233 -2.38 21.73 23.64
CA VAL A 233 -2.55 20.78 22.54
C VAL A 233 -1.21 20.41 21.90
N THR A 234 -0.95 19.11 21.78
CA THR A 234 0.09 18.59 20.88
C THR A 234 -0.55 17.89 19.69
N LEU A 235 -0.31 18.40 18.48
CA LEU A 235 -0.71 17.74 17.25
C LEU A 235 0.37 16.76 16.79
N ARG A 236 -0.02 15.50 16.54
CA ARG A 236 0.83 14.42 16.01
C ARG A 236 0.30 13.95 14.65
N PRO A 237 0.59 14.65 13.54
CA PRO A 237 0.07 14.28 12.23
C PRO A 237 0.64 12.93 11.76
N HIS A 238 -0.15 12.15 11.03
CA HIS A 238 0.34 10.94 10.40
C HIS A 238 1.48 11.24 9.41
N TRP A 239 2.51 10.38 9.36
CA TRP A 239 3.69 10.60 8.52
C TRP A 239 3.36 10.78 7.02
N MET A 240 2.38 10.02 6.51
CA MET A 240 1.93 10.17 5.11
C MET A 240 1.37 11.56 4.85
N THR A 241 0.66 12.16 5.79
CA THR A 241 0.13 13.51 5.63
C THR A 241 1.25 14.54 5.66
N ILE A 242 2.28 14.35 6.51
CA ILE A 242 3.48 15.19 6.53
C ILE A 242 4.19 15.17 5.17
N ASN A 243 4.33 14.00 4.56
CA ASN A 243 5.07 13.84 3.30
C ASN A 243 4.25 14.22 2.06
N ASN A 244 2.98 13.82 2.01
CA ASN A 244 2.13 14.02 0.83
C ASN A 244 1.47 15.40 0.80
N ASN A 245 1.29 16.04 1.96
CA ASN A 245 0.64 17.34 2.07
C ASN A 245 1.38 18.31 3.03
N PRO A 246 2.65 18.66 2.75
CA PRO A 246 3.45 19.53 3.61
C PRO A 246 2.91 20.97 3.70
N SER A 247 2.17 21.42 2.67
CA SER A 247 1.52 22.73 2.65
C SER A 247 0.37 22.80 3.66
N LEU A 248 -0.43 21.73 3.80
CA LEU A 248 -1.47 21.63 4.83
C LEU A 248 -0.88 21.74 6.24
N ILE A 249 0.20 20.99 6.51
CA ILE A 249 0.89 21.06 7.82
C ILE A 249 1.40 22.47 8.09
N SER A 250 1.99 23.12 7.09
CA SER A 250 2.47 24.51 7.21
C SER A 250 1.32 25.47 7.50
N LYS A 251 0.20 25.35 6.78
CA LYS A 251 -1.02 26.15 6.97
C LYS A 251 -1.57 26.03 8.40
N ILE A 252 -1.72 24.81 8.90
CA ILE A 252 -2.21 24.56 10.27
C ILE A 252 -1.21 25.15 11.29
N THR A 253 0.08 24.88 11.12
CA THR A 253 1.12 25.37 12.04
C THR A 253 1.16 26.89 12.09
N GLU A 254 1.04 27.57 10.94
CA GLU A 254 1.07 29.03 10.86
C GLU A 254 -0.14 29.67 11.54
N ARG A 255 -1.34 29.12 11.30
CA ARG A 255 -2.58 29.62 11.94
C ARG A 255 -2.59 29.46 13.45
N GLN A 256 -1.92 28.43 13.96
CA GLN A 256 -1.91 28.12 15.40
C GLN A 256 -0.70 28.70 16.13
N LYS A 257 0.19 29.40 15.43
CA LYS A 257 1.46 29.95 15.97
C LYS A 257 1.26 30.97 17.09
N THR A 258 0.10 31.63 17.14
CA THR A 258 -0.25 32.61 18.18
C THR A 258 -0.55 31.97 19.53
N TYR A 259 -0.93 30.68 19.55
CA TYR A 259 -1.25 29.95 20.78
C TYR A 259 0.01 29.31 21.38
N LYS A 260 0.49 29.86 22.51
CA LYS A 260 1.72 29.37 23.18
C LYS A 260 1.63 27.92 23.67
N THR A 261 0.43 27.41 23.87
CA THR A 261 0.14 26.06 24.37
C THR A 261 0.02 25.02 23.24
N PHE A 262 0.07 25.44 21.97
CA PHE A 262 0.07 24.55 20.81
C PHE A 262 1.49 24.07 20.48
N LYS A 263 1.64 22.76 20.29
CA LYS A 263 2.87 22.12 19.80
C LYS A 263 2.53 21.20 18.65
N ILE A 264 3.49 21.01 17.74
CA ILE A 264 3.43 20.00 16.70
C ILE A 264 4.61 19.05 16.85
N GLU A 265 4.32 17.76 16.87
CA GLU A 265 5.31 16.69 16.96
C GLU A 265 5.27 15.89 15.65
N LYS A 266 6.35 16.02 14.87
CA LYS A 266 6.50 15.36 13.56
C LYS A 266 7.24 14.04 13.66
N ASP A 267 8.05 13.87 14.70
CA ASP A 267 8.72 12.62 15.00
C ASP A 267 7.77 11.72 15.79
N LEU A 268 7.29 10.65 15.14
CA LEU A 268 6.32 9.75 15.75
C LEU A 268 6.99 8.61 16.53
N SER A 269 8.32 8.56 16.58
CA SER A 269 9.05 7.52 17.32
C SER A 269 9.01 7.72 18.84
N SER A 270 8.89 8.97 19.30
CA SER A 270 8.73 9.30 20.71
C SER A 270 7.29 9.12 21.17
N ILE A 271 7.09 8.53 22.36
CA ILE A 271 5.77 8.41 22.99
C ILE A 271 5.57 9.36 24.18
N SER A 272 6.53 10.25 24.45
CA SER A 272 6.51 11.12 25.63
C SER A 272 5.26 12.00 25.70
N SER A 273 4.85 12.64 24.60
CA SER A 273 3.65 13.47 24.61
C SER A 273 2.37 12.67 24.85
N LEU A 274 2.33 11.39 24.45
CA LEU A 274 1.21 10.50 24.74
C LEU A 274 1.18 10.15 26.25
N ILE A 275 2.34 9.83 26.83
CA ILE A 275 2.47 9.60 28.27
C ILE A 275 2.15 10.85 29.09
N ASP A 276 2.51 12.04 28.62
CA ASP A 276 2.28 13.29 29.34
C ASP A 276 0.83 13.78 29.24
N SER A 277 0.15 13.51 28.12
CA SER A 277 -1.22 13.99 27.88
C SER A 277 -2.26 13.38 28.83
N ASP A 278 -3.36 14.08 29.06
CA ASP A 278 -4.47 13.61 29.88
C ASP A 278 -5.55 12.89 29.02
N VAL A 279 -5.73 13.35 27.77
CA VAL A 279 -6.70 12.80 26.82
C VAL A 279 -6.11 12.78 25.40
N LEU A 280 -6.43 11.74 24.63
CA LEU A 280 -6.18 11.70 23.19
C LEU A 280 -7.46 12.08 22.42
N ILE A 281 -7.35 12.94 21.42
CA ILE A 281 -8.35 13.11 20.36
C ILE A 281 -7.88 12.39 19.10
N SER A 282 -8.71 11.51 18.55
CA SER A 282 -8.39 10.75 17.34
C SER A 282 -9.65 10.45 16.52
N ASP A 283 -9.48 9.84 15.37
CA ASP A 283 -10.52 9.28 14.51
C ASP A 283 -10.50 7.74 14.61
N LEU A 284 -10.30 6.99 13.52
CA LEU A 284 -10.20 5.51 13.54
C LEU A 284 -8.73 5.03 13.55
N SER A 285 -7.87 5.66 14.34
CA SER A 285 -6.44 5.30 14.42
C SER A 285 -6.17 4.12 15.34
N GLY A 286 -5.25 3.23 14.94
CA GLY A 286 -4.70 2.18 15.82
C GLY A 286 -4.00 2.76 17.06
N VAL A 287 -3.40 3.95 16.94
CA VAL A 287 -2.77 4.67 18.05
C VAL A 287 -3.76 4.97 19.17
N ALA A 288 -5.05 5.12 18.86
CA ALA A 288 -6.07 5.32 19.89
C ALA A 288 -6.26 4.09 20.78
N LEU A 289 -6.11 2.88 20.22
CA LEU A 289 -6.17 1.63 20.96
C LEU A 289 -4.91 1.45 21.81
N GLU A 290 -3.74 1.73 21.24
CA GLU A 290 -2.46 1.71 21.95
C GLU A 290 -2.45 2.71 23.11
N TYR A 291 -3.01 3.91 22.91
CA TYR A 291 -3.12 4.93 23.95
C TYR A 291 -4.02 4.49 25.09
N ALA A 292 -5.22 4.00 24.77
CA ALA A 292 -6.17 3.53 25.76
C ALA A 292 -5.62 2.32 26.53
N PHE A 293 -5.14 1.30 25.82
CA PHE A 293 -4.63 0.08 26.44
C PHE A 293 -3.28 0.27 27.13
N GLY A 294 -2.38 1.10 26.59
CA GLY A 294 -1.05 1.33 27.14
C GLY A 294 -1.09 2.22 28.38
N PHE A 295 -1.68 3.41 28.25
CA PHE A 295 -1.60 4.45 29.29
C PHE A 295 -2.82 4.46 30.22
N LEU A 296 -3.84 3.63 29.95
CA LEU A 296 -5.10 3.58 30.70
C LEU A 296 -5.82 4.93 30.76
N LYS A 297 -5.77 5.68 29.65
CA LYS A 297 -6.35 7.02 29.50
C LYS A 297 -7.47 7.03 28.46
N PRO A 298 -8.45 7.93 28.59
CA PRO A 298 -9.60 7.98 27.69
C PRO A 298 -9.26 8.62 26.35
N VAL A 299 -10.06 8.29 25.35
CA VAL A 299 -9.96 8.86 24.00
C VAL A 299 -11.26 9.58 23.63
N VAL A 300 -11.16 10.74 22.99
CA VAL A 300 -12.26 11.41 22.31
C VAL A 300 -12.17 11.08 20.83
N TYR A 301 -13.13 10.33 20.34
CA TYR A 301 -13.21 9.89 18.95
C TYR A 301 -14.09 10.85 18.15
N ILE A 302 -13.52 11.51 17.14
CA ILE A 302 -14.31 12.29 16.20
C ILE A 302 -14.88 11.35 15.14
N ASP A 303 -16.21 11.34 14.99
CA ASP A 303 -16.92 10.40 14.11
C ASP A 303 -16.90 10.86 12.65
N VAL A 304 -15.70 10.87 12.07
CA VAL A 304 -15.47 11.11 10.64
C VAL A 304 -15.82 9.86 9.82
N PRO A 305 -16.06 9.99 8.50
CA PRO A 305 -16.40 8.84 7.66
C PRO A 305 -15.40 7.68 7.78
N ILE A 306 -15.94 6.46 7.90
CA ILE A 306 -15.13 5.26 8.06
C ILE A 306 -14.25 5.06 6.84
N ARG A 307 -12.96 4.86 7.10
CA ARG A 307 -11.97 4.52 6.10
C ARG A 307 -11.81 3.00 6.03
N SER A 308 -12.46 2.36 5.06
CA SER A 308 -12.22 0.94 4.77
C SER A 308 -11.29 0.78 3.58
N ARG A 309 -10.34 -0.15 3.67
CA ARG A 309 -9.57 -0.62 2.50
C ARG A 309 -10.31 -1.71 1.74
N ASN A 310 -11.09 -2.53 2.45
CA ASN A 310 -11.98 -3.52 1.85
C ASN A 310 -13.40 -2.96 1.76
N ALA A 311 -13.86 -2.58 0.56
CA ALA A 311 -15.20 -2.02 0.37
C ALA A 311 -16.33 -2.94 0.86
N ASP A 312 -16.10 -4.25 0.79
CA ASP A 312 -17.09 -5.28 1.13
C ASP A 312 -16.88 -5.89 2.53
N TYR A 313 -16.14 -5.22 3.42
CA TYR A 313 -15.85 -5.75 4.76
C TYR A 313 -17.10 -6.13 5.56
N ASN A 314 -18.22 -5.42 5.34
CA ASN A 314 -19.51 -5.72 5.97
C ASN A 314 -20.05 -7.13 5.62
N ALA A 315 -19.65 -7.71 4.47
CA ALA A 315 -20.07 -9.05 4.07
C ALA A 315 -19.47 -10.17 4.94
N ILE A 316 -18.41 -9.87 5.69
CA ILE A 316 -17.75 -10.80 6.62
C ILE A 316 -18.59 -11.03 7.88
N ASN A 317 -19.59 -10.18 8.15
CA ASN A 317 -20.49 -10.28 9.31
C ASN A 317 -19.76 -10.34 10.67
N LEU A 318 -18.59 -9.71 10.77
CA LEU A 318 -17.86 -9.50 12.02
C LEU A 318 -17.74 -8.00 12.29
N PRO A 319 -17.81 -7.57 13.57
CA PRO A 319 -17.62 -6.17 13.90
C PRO A 319 -16.16 -5.77 13.68
N ALA A 320 -15.93 -4.60 13.08
CA ALA A 320 -14.60 -4.01 13.05
C ALA A 320 -14.15 -3.60 14.46
N PHE A 321 -13.04 -4.15 14.92
CA PHE A 321 -12.50 -4.00 16.26
C PHE A 321 -12.31 -2.53 16.65
N GLU A 322 -11.62 -1.74 15.83
CA GLU A 322 -11.40 -0.32 16.06
C GLU A 322 -12.70 0.49 16.09
N VAL A 323 -13.76 0.06 15.42
CA VAL A 323 -15.08 0.70 15.46
C VAL A 323 -15.78 0.40 16.79
N GLU A 324 -15.77 -0.87 17.21
CA GLU A 324 -16.40 -1.34 18.45
C GLU A 324 -15.74 -0.72 19.69
N MET A 325 -14.41 -0.67 19.68
CA MET A 325 -13.63 -0.22 20.84
C MET A 325 -13.87 1.25 21.18
N ARG A 326 -14.24 2.11 20.22
CA ARG A 326 -14.43 3.56 20.46
C ARG A 326 -15.40 3.87 21.60
N SER A 327 -16.47 3.07 21.68
CA SER A 327 -17.50 3.21 22.73
C SER A 327 -17.06 2.70 24.10
N LYS A 328 -15.99 1.89 24.15
CA LYS A 328 -15.48 1.23 25.36
C LYS A 328 -14.24 1.90 25.93
N THR A 329 -13.44 2.53 25.08
CA THR A 329 -12.18 3.21 25.44
C THR A 329 -12.35 4.72 25.62
N GLY A 330 -13.52 5.27 25.32
CA GLY A 330 -13.73 6.71 25.40
C GLY A 330 -15.09 7.18 24.93
N LYS A 331 -15.14 8.39 24.33
CA LYS A 331 -16.37 9.05 23.90
C LYS A 331 -16.34 9.39 22.42
N ILE A 332 -17.41 9.02 21.71
CA ILE A 332 -17.61 9.38 20.30
C ILE A 332 -18.33 10.73 20.22
N VAL A 333 -17.81 11.63 19.37
CA VAL A 333 -18.31 12.98 19.16
C VAL A 333 -18.58 13.20 17.68
N SER A 334 -19.79 13.64 17.35
CA SER A 334 -20.15 14.01 15.98
C SER A 334 -19.32 15.21 15.51
N PRO A 335 -18.89 15.26 14.23
CA PRO A 335 -18.23 16.43 13.63
C PRO A 335 -18.99 17.75 13.81
N GLU A 336 -20.31 17.70 14.01
CA GLU A 336 -21.15 18.89 14.22
C GLU A 336 -21.09 19.43 15.66
N LYS A 337 -20.56 18.64 16.60
CA LYS A 337 -20.55 18.93 18.06
C LYS A 337 -19.15 19.24 18.59
N LEU A 338 -18.27 19.83 17.78
CA LEU A 338 -16.92 20.17 18.21
C LEU A 338 -16.89 21.12 19.41
N ALA A 339 -17.86 22.04 19.51
CA ALA A 339 -17.97 22.99 20.62
C ALA A 339 -18.18 22.31 21.98
N ASP A 340 -18.68 21.07 22.02
CA ASP A 340 -18.88 20.31 23.25
C ASP A 340 -17.59 19.66 23.76
N ILE A 341 -16.55 19.56 22.92
CA ILE A 341 -15.32 18.81 23.22
C ILE A 341 -14.62 19.27 24.51
N PRO A 342 -14.44 20.58 24.78
CA PRO A 342 -13.85 21.02 26.04
C PRO A 342 -14.63 20.53 27.27
N ASN A 343 -15.96 20.58 27.22
CA ASN A 343 -16.82 20.07 28.29
C ASN A 343 -16.76 18.54 28.40
N ILE A 344 -16.63 17.84 27.27
CA ILE A 344 -16.46 16.37 27.28
C ILE A 344 -15.14 16.02 27.95
N ILE A 345 -14.03 16.67 27.58
CA ILE A 345 -12.70 16.43 28.13
C ILE A 345 -12.68 16.65 29.64
N THR A 346 -13.25 17.76 30.12
CA THR A 346 -13.26 18.07 31.56
C THR A 346 -14.14 17.12 32.38
N ASN A 347 -15.14 16.49 31.76
CA ASN A 347 -16.04 15.54 32.40
C ASN A 347 -15.68 14.06 32.16
N LEU A 348 -14.60 13.76 31.42
CA LEU A 348 -14.11 12.38 31.27
C LEU A 348 -13.55 11.92 32.62
N ASN A 349 -14.33 11.11 33.33
CA ASN A 349 -13.95 10.60 34.63
C ASN A 349 -12.88 9.51 34.48
N ILE A 350 -11.62 9.85 34.78
CA ILE A 350 -10.49 8.91 34.84
C ILE A 350 -10.39 8.41 36.28
N ASP A 351 -11.33 7.55 36.67
CA ASP A 351 -11.33 6.92 37.98
C ASP A 351 -10.77 5.48 37.93
N ASP A 352 -10.59 4.89 39.11
CA ASP A 352 -10.13 3.51 39.25
C ASP A 352 -11.04 2.50 38.52
N SER A 353 -12.33 2.83 38.35
CA SER A 353 -13.30 1.99 37.65
C SER A 353 -13.01 1.96 36.15
N PHE A 354 -12.79 3.13 35.54
CA PHE A 354 -12.37 3.25 34.14
C PHE A 354 -11.08 2.45 33.88
N GLN A 355 -10.04 2.68 34.68
CA GLN A 355 -8.75 2.00 34.48
C GLN A 355 -8.84 0.46 34.64
N LYS A 356 -9.64 -0.03 35.60
CA LYS A 356 -9.93 -1.46 35.76
C LYS A 356 -10.68 -2.03 34.56
N ASN A 357 -11.65 -1.30 34.02
CA ASN A 357 -12.41 -1.71 32.84
C ASN A 357 -11.50 -1.81 31.61
N ILE A 358 -10.66 -0.79 31.37
CA ILE A 358 -9.69 -0.81 30.26
C ILE A 358 -8.68 -1.94 30.42
N THR A 359 -8.18 -2.19 31.63
CA THR A 359 -7.27 -3.32 31.90
C THR A 359 -7.93 -4.67 31.59
N LYS A 360 -9.20 -4.85 31.98
CA LYS A 360 -9.98 -6.06 31.67
C LYS A 360 -10.20 -6.20 30.17
N LEU A 361 -10.52 -5.11 29.48
CA LEU A 361 -10.73 -5.09 28.04
C LEU A 361 -9.43 -5.46 27.30
N ARG A 362 -8.30 -4.85 27.66
CA ARG A 362 -6.97 -5.15 27.13
C ARG A 362 -6.64 -6.65 27.23
N LYS A 363 -6.82 -7.24 28.42
CA LYS A 363 -6.60 -8.69 28.66
C LYS A 363 -7.46 -9.60 27.78
N LYS A 364 -8.67 -9.16 27.41
CA LYS A 364 -9.56 -9.90 26.51
C LYS A 364 -9.19 -9.71 25.04
N SER A 365 -8.64 -8.55 24.70
CA SER A 365 -8.42 -8.11 23.31
C SER A 365 -7.05 -8.47 22.75
N VAL A 366 -6.06 -8.77 23.58
CA VAL A 366 -4.67 -9.03 23.19
C VAL A 366 -4.23 -10.39 23.72
N PHE A 367 -3.69 -11.23 22.84
CA PHE A 367 -3.13 -12.53 23.21
C PHE A 367 -1.81 -12.37 23.97
N ASN A 368 -1.50 -13.33 24.84
CA ASN A 368 -0.15 -13.57 25.39
C ASN A 368 0.62 -12.31 25.83
N LEU A 369 -0.08 -11.33 26.40
CA LEU A 369 0.51 -10.07 26.85
C LEU A 369 1.50 -10.33 27.99
N GLY A 370 2.75 -9.90 27.80
CA GLY A 370 3.89 -10.16 28.67
C GLY A 370 4.75 -11.35 28.24
N THR A 371 4.28 -12.15 27.27
CA THR A 371 5.01 -13.31 26.74
C THR A 371 5.02 -13.33 25.21
N SER A 372 4.59 -12.27 24.53
CA SER A 372 4.43 -12.28 23.06
C SER A 372 5.75 -12.50 22.31
N GLY A 373 6.84 -11.93 22.83
CA GLY A 373 8.20 -12.18 22.31
C GLY A 373 8.55 -13.66 22.33
N SER A 374 8.31 -14.34 23.45
CA SER A 374 8.58 -15.78 23.60
C SER A 374 7.71 -16.64 22.68
N VAL A 375 6.42 -16.32 22.54
CA VAL A 375 5.51 -17.09 21.69
C VAL A 375 5.92 -16.97 20.22
N GLY A 376 6.17 -15.75 19.74
CA GLY A 376 6.61 -15.51 18.38
C GLY A 376 7.98 -16.13 18.09
N ALA A 377 8.94 -15.99 19.01
CA ALA A 377 10.28 -16.53 18.85
C ALA A 377 10.31 -18.06 18.84
N ASN A 378 9.59 -18.72 19.75
CA ASN A 378 9.49 -20.18 19.77
C ASN A 378 8.95 -20.72 18.45
N TYR A 379 7.87 -20.12 17.93
CA TYR A 379 7.30 -20.52 16.65
C TYR A 379 8.29 -20.36 15.49
N LEU A 380 8.95 -19.20 15.39
CA LEU A 380 9.91 -18.92 14.32
C LEU A 380 11.16 -19.80 14.45
N PHE A 381 11.62 -20.07 15.66
CA PHE A 381 12.73 -20.98 15.91
C PHE A 381 12.40 -22.40 15.48
N ASP A 382 11.22 -22.91 15.84
CA ASP A 382 10.75 -24.23 15.42
C ASP A 382 10.69 -24.35 13.89
N LEU A 383 10.22 -23.31 13.18
CA LEU A 383 10.23 -23.29 11.72
C LEU A 383 11.63 -23.44 11.12
N ILE A 384 12.64 -22.80 11.72
CA ILE A 384 14.03 -22.90 11.27
C ILE A 384 14.58 -24.32 11.48
N GLN A 385 14.10 -25.06 12.49
CA GLN A 385 14.56 -26.43 12.75
C GLN A 385 13.86 -27.50 11.89
N ARG A 386 12.71 -27.19 11.28
CA ARG A 386 11.98 -28.16 10.44
C ARG A 386 12.76 -28.52 9.16
N ASP A 387 12.85 -29.79 8.84
CA ASP A 387 13.41 -30.26 7.56
C ASP A 387 12.51 -29.89 6.35
N ASP A 388 11.20 -29.77 6.58
CA ASP A 388 10.21 -29.28 5.61
C ASP A 388 9.36 -28.18 6.27
N ILE A 389 9.52 -26.94 5.81
CA ILE A 389 8.91 -25.73 6.40
C ILE A 389 7.65 -25.34 5.63
N SER A 390 7.45 -25.96 4.47
CA SER A 390 6.33 -25.72 3.59
C SER A 390 5.18 -26.64 4.00
N PRO A 391 4.06 -26.13 4.58
CA PRO A 391 2.83 -26.94 4.70
C PRO A 391 2.34 -27.43 3.33
N HIS A 392 2.85 -26.82 2.25
CA HIS A 392 2.57 -27.19 0.88
C HIS A 392 3.86 -27.21 0.04
N LYS A 393 4.56 -28.34 0.03
CA LYS A 393 5.19 -28.81 -1.23
C LYS A 393 4.09 -29.04 -2.27
N LYS A 394 3.54 -27.96 -2.82
CA LYS A 394 2.69 -27.99 -4.00
C LYS A 394 3.02 -26.76 -4.81
N ASN A 395 3.68 -27.02 -5.95
CA ASN A 395 3.74 -26.23 -7.17
C ASN A 395 3.58 -24.73 -6.91
N LEU A 396 4.69 -23.98 -7.00
CA LEU A 396 4.69 -22.55 -7.32
C LEU A 396 3.39 -22.22 -8.04
N VAL A 397 2.45 -21.55 -7.36
CA VAL A 397 1.16 -21.21 -7.97
C VAL A 397 1.54 -20.43 -9.21
N LYS A 398 1.32 -21.03 -10.38
CA LYS A 398 1.65 -20.38 -11.63
C LYS A 398 0.95 -19.02 -11.59
N PRO A 399 1.67 -17.92 -11.82
CA PRO A 399 1.04 -16.60 -11.85
C PRO A 399 -0.17 -16.68 -12.78
N ILE A 400 -1.29 -16.12 -12.34
CA ILE A 400 -2.56 -16.26 -13.05
C ILE A 400 -2.41 -15.60 -14.42
N THR A 401 -2.45 -16.41 -15.47
CA THR A 401 -2.34 -15.94 -16.84
C THR A 401 -3.58 -15.11 -17.19
N LEU A 402 -3.38 -13.80 -17.35
CA LEU A 402 -4.44 -12.87 -17.73
C LEU A 402 -4.69 -12.91 -19.24
N LEU A 403 -3.60 -12.90 -20.01
CA LEU A 403 -3.61 -13.02 -21.46
C LEU A 403 -2.57 -14.07 -21.88
N SER A 404 -2.93 -14.92 -22.84
CA SER A 404 -1.99 -15.84 -23.47
C SER A 404 -2.16 -15.85 -24.98
N THR A 405 -1.05 -16.06 -25.68
CA THR A 405 -1.04 -16.29 -27.12
C THR A 405 -0.65 -17.73 -27.41
N ASN A 406 -1.25 -18.33 -28.43
CA ASN A 406 -0.87 -19.63 -28.96
C ASN A 406 -0.67 -19.52 -30.47
N GLN A 407 0.58 -19.66 -30.92
CA GLN A 407 1.07 -19.59 -32.29
C GLN A 407 0.57 -18.34 -33.03
N ALA A 408 0.39 -17.25 -32.27
CA ALA A 408 -0.15 -16.01 -32.77
C ALA A 408 0.88 -15.34 -33.69
N SER A 409 0.47 -15.00 -34.90
CA SER A 409 1.31 -14.27 -35.87
C SER A 409 0.53 -13.15 -36.54
N VAL A 410 1.25 -12.18 -37.10
CA VAL A 410 0.70 -11.07 -37.87
C VAL A 410 1.57 -10.82 -39.09
N THR A 411 0.96 -10.96 -40.26
CA THR A 411 1.50 -10.56 -41.57
C THR A 411 0.57 -9.52 -42.16
N TYR A 412 1.12 -8.34 -42.44
CA TYR A 412 0.36 -7.25 -43.07
C TYR A 412 0.08 -7.56 -44.56
N PRO A 413 -0.93 -6.92 -45.18
CA PRO A 413 -1.28 -7.16 -46.59
C PRO A 413 -0.14 -6.93 -47.60
N ASN A 414 0.86 -6.12 -47.22
CA ASN A 414 2.05 -5.86 -48.03
C ASN A 414 3.16 -6.93 -47.87
N GLY A 415 2.88 -8.04 -47.18
CA GLY A 415 3.82 -9.13 -46.94
C GLY A 415 4.80 -8.90 -45.77
N VAL A 416 4.74 -7.75 -45.10
CA VAL A 416 5.62 -7.47 -43.94
C VAL A 416 5.15 -8.28 -42.74
N ILE A 417 6.05 -9.09 -42.19
CA ILE A 417 5.82 -9.86 -40.96
C ILE A 417 5.96 -8.89 -39.78
N GLY A 418 4.83 -8.56 -39.15
CA GLY A 418 4.77 -7.67 -38.00
C GLY A 418 4.92 -8.40 -36.66
N MET A 419 4.58 -9.69 -36.62
CA MET A 419 4.76 -10.58 -35.47
C MET A 419 4.91 -12.02 -35.99
N GLN A 420 5.98 -12.70 -35.63
CA GLN A 420 6.17 -14.12 -35.89
C GLN A 420 5.34 -14.95 -34.92
N ALA A 421 5.07 -16.21 -35.29
CA ALA A 421 4.37 -17.16 -34.42
C ALA A 421 5.07 -17.24 -33.06
N SER A 422 4.38 -16.81 -32.01
CA SER A 422 4.91 -16.76 -30.66
C SER A 422 3.87 -17.16 -29.61
N ASP A 423 4.34 -17.96 -28.66
CA ASP A 423 3.61 -18.38 -27.46
C ASP A 423 4.15 -17.57 -26.29
N PHE A 424 3.31 -16.78 -25.66
CA PHE A 424 3.67 -16.06 -24.44
C PHE A 424 2.45 -15.81 -23.56
N GLU A 425 2.74 -15.54 -22.30
CA GLU A 425 1.75 -15.30 -21.26
C GLU A 425 2.04 -13.97 -20.57
N ILE A 426 0.99 -13.23 -20.28
CA ILE A 426 1.00 -12.01 -19.47
C ILE A 426 0.22 -12.31 -18.20
N TYR A 427 0.81 -11.99 -17.07
CA TYR A 427 0.25 -12.32 -15.76
C TYR A 427 -0.52 -11.16 -15.16
N ASP A 428 -1.53 -11.50 -14.38
CA ASP A 428 -2.41 -10.55 -13.72
C ASP A 428 -1.65 -9.74 -12.65
N GLY A 429 -1.90 -8.43 -12.57
CA GLY A 429 -1.30 -7.52 -11.60
C GLY A 429 0.15 -7.11 -11.88
N GLU A 430 0.74 -7.50 -13.01
CA GLU A 430 2.12 -7.16 -13.38
C GLU A 430 2.22 -6.01 -14.39
N LEU A 431 3.26 -5.18 -14.27
CA LEU A 431 3.73 -4.28 -15.30
C LEU A 431 4.78 -5.00 -16.16
N THR A 432 4.36 -5.50 -17.32
CA THR A 432 5.22 -6.14 -18.31
C THR A 432 5.75 -5.10 -19.30
N VAL A 433 7.06 -5.01 -19.47
CA VAL A 433 7.67 -4.10 -20.45
C VAL A 433 8.20 -4.86 -21.65
N LEU A 434 7.78 -4.43 -22.85
CA LEU A 434 8.31 -4.91 -24.13
C LEU A 434 9.53 -4.06 -24.52
N ILE A 435 10.70 -4.69 -24.60
CA ILE A 435 11.94 -4.08 -25.06
C ILE A 435 12.30 -4.62 -26.44
N GLY A 436 12.80 -3.76 -27.32
CA GLY A 436 13.32 -4.17 -28.61
C GLY A 436 13.63 -2.97 -29.50
N PRO A 437 14.45 -3.12 -30.55
CA PRO A 437 14.75 -2.04 -31.47
C PRO A 437 13.48 -1.50 -32.16
N SER A 438 13.56 -0.30 -32.71
CA SER A 438 12.49 0.25 -33.55
C SER A 438 12.20 -0.69 -34.72
N GLY A 439 10.93 -0.94 -34.99
CA GLY A 439 10.51 -1.92 -36.02
C GLY A 439 10.55 -3.39 -35.58
N ALA A 440 10.90 -3.71 -34.33
CA ALA A 440 10.92 -5.10 -33.84
C ALA A 440 9.54 -5.80 -33.76
N GLY A 441 8.43 -5.08 -33.93
CA GLY A 441 7.07 -5.64 -33.84
C GLY A 441 6.31 -5.32 -32.54
N LYS A 442 6.90 -4.54 -31.60
CA LYS A 442 6.29 -4.19 -30.30
C LYS A 442 4.87 -3.61 -30.43
N SER A 443 4.70 -2.58 -31.26
CA SER A 443 3.41 -1.93 -31.50
C SER A 443 2.41 -2.87 -32.19
N THR A 444 2.88 -3.73 -33.09
CA THR A 444 2.05 -4.76 -33.73
C THR A 444 1.53 -5.74 -32.69
N MET A 445 2.38 -6.20 -31.77
CA MET A 445 2.01 -7.12 -30.70
C MET A 445 0.97 -6.51 -29.75
N LEU A 446 1.16 -5.27 -29.31
CA LEU A 446 0.17 -4.56 -28.48
C LEU A 446 -1.17 -4.39 -29.20
N ARG A 447 -1.15 -4.03 -30.50
CA ARG A 447 -2.38 -3.88 -31.29
C ARG A 447 -3.08 -5.21 -31.55
N ALA A 448 -2.32 -6.29 -31.71
CA ALA A 448 -2.86 -7.65 -31.83
C ALA A 448 -3.55 -8.09 -30.54
N LEU A 449 -2.94 -7.84 -29.38
CA LEU A 449 -3.54 -8.13 -28.07
C LEU A 449 -4.84 -7.35 -27.83
N ASN A 450 -4.97 -6.12 -28.36
CA ASN A 450 -6.22 -5.35 -28.34
C ASN A 450 -7.25 -5.81 -29.40
N GLY A 451 -6.81 -6.54 -30.43
CA GLY A 451 -7.65 -6.84 -31.60
C GLY A 451 -7.84 -5.66 -32.57
N LEU A 452 -6.96 -4.65 -32.50
CA LEU A 452 -6.86 -3.60 -33.52
C LEU A 452 -6.18 -4.09 -34.80
N VAL A 453 -5.38 -5.17 -34.68
CA VAL A 453 -4.76 -5.86 -35.80
C VAL A 453 -5.16 -7.33 -35.70
N THR A 454 -5.74 -7.87 -36.76
CA THR A 454 -6.17 -9.27 -36.83
C THR A 454 -4.95 -10.19 -36.93
N LEU A 455 -5.00 -11.31 -36.21
CA LEU A 455 -3.98 -12.35 -36.32
C LEU A 455 -4.05 -13.03 -37.70
N SER A 456 -2.89 -13.34 -38.27
CA SER A 456 -2.79 -14.17 -39.48
C SER A 456 -2.90 -15.65 -39.15
N THR A 457 -2.33 -16.09 -38.03
CA THR A 457 -2.44 -17.45 -37.49
C THR A 457 -2.54 -17.43 -35.98
N GLY A 458 -2.96 -18.54 -35.39
CA GLY A 458 -2.98 -18.73 -33.94
C GLY A 458 -4.15 -18.07 -33.25
N SER A 459 -4.01 -17.87 -31.94
CA SER A 459 -5.10 -17.44 -31.07
C SER A 459 -4.62 -16.60 -29.89
N ILE A 460 -5.52 -15.77 -29.37
CA ILE A 460 -5.39 -15.09 -28.08
C ILE A 460 -6.45 -15.65 -27.13
N SER A 461 -6.07 -15.86 -25.88
CA SER A 461 -6.96 -16.25 -24.80
C SER A 461 -6.87 -15.28 -23.63
N THR A 462 -7.97 -15.14 -22.90
CA THR A 462 -8.11 -14.25 -21.73
C THR A 462 -8.62 -15.02 -20.53
N LYS A 463 -8.29 -14.55 -19.31
CA LYS A 463 -8.81 -15.12 -18.05
C LYS A 463 -10.34 -15.22 -18.02
N ASP A 464 -11.04 -14.19 -18.50
CA ASP A 464 -12.50 -14.08 -18.38
C ASP A 464 -13.28 -14.83 -19.47
N HIS A 465 -12.72 -14.91 -20.69
CA HIS A 465 -13.46 -15.40 -21.87
C HIS A 465 -12.82 -16.62 -22.53
N GLY A 466 -11.69 -17.11 -22.01
CA GLY A 466 -10.90 -18.15 -22.67
C GLY A 466 -10.47 -17.69 -24.06
N HIS A 467 -10.56 -18.59 -25.05
CA HIS A 467 -10.14 -18.32 -26.42
C HIS A 467 -11.07 -17.30 -27.12
N LEU A 468 -10.49 -16.17 -27.55
CA LEU A 468 -11.20 -15.11 -28.28
C LEU A 468 -11.44 -15.53 -29.75
N SER A 469 -12.62 -16.08 -30.02
CA SER A 469 -12.99 -16.59 -31.36
C SER A 469 -14.13 -15.83 -32.02
N ASP A 470 -15.00 -15.18 -31.24
CA ASP A 470 -16.22 -14.54 -31.75
C ASP A 470 -16.27 -13.03 -31.48
N ASN A 471 -17.13 -12.32 -32.22
CA ASN A 471 -17.25 -10.87 -32.09
C ASN A 471 -17.70 -10.44 -30.68
N LYS A 472 -18.44 -11.28 -29.95
CA LYS A 472 -18.89 -10.95 -28.59
C LYS A 472 -17.73 -11.04 -27.60
N SER A 473 -16.91 -12.11 -27.64
CA SER A 473 -15.72 -12.22 -26.79
C SER A 473 -14.75 -11.08 -27.05
N TRP A 474 -14.49 -10.74 -28.32
CA TRP A 474 -13.61 -9.65 -28.70
C TRP A 474 -14.11 -8.29 -28.18
N ARG A 475 -15.39 -7.98 -28.36
CA ARG A 475 -15.96 -6.73 -27.82
C ARG A 475 -15.90 -6.66 -26.30
N SER A 476 -16.13 -7.77 -25.61
CA SER A 476 -16.04 -7.85 -24.15
C SER A 476 -14.61 -7.59 -23.66
N HIS A 477 -13.63 -8.24 -24.29
CA HIS A 477 -12.20 -8.01 -24.05
C HIS A 477 -11.78 -6.57 -24.33
N GLN A 478 -12.18 -6.02 -25.48
CA GLN A 478 -11.87 -4.65 -25.89
C GLN A 478 -12.49 -3.61 -24.97
N ARG A 479 -13.66 -3.87 -24.39
CA ARG A 479 -14.26 -2.98 -23.37
C ARG A 479 -13.43 -2.88 -22.11
N ARG A 480 -12.66 -3.92 -21.77
CA ARG A 480 -11.83 -3.99 -20.54
C ARG A 480 -10.33 -3.83 -20.81
N THR A 481 -9.93 -3.65 -22.06
CA THR A 481 -8.55 -3.43 -22.48
C THR A 481 -8.39 -2.03 -23.07
N ALA A 482 -7.75 -1.14 -22.31
CA ALA A 482 -7.52 0.23 -22.76
C ALA A 482 -6.16 0.36 -23.46
N MET A 483 -6.08 1.25 -24.45
CA MET A 483 -4.85 1.49 -25.19
C MET A 483 -4.38 2.93 -25.07
N ILE A 484 -3.10 3.10 -24.76
CA ILE A 484 -2.38 4.37 -24.78
C ILE A 484 -1.47 4.34 -26.00
N PHE A 485 -1.71 5.26 -26.94
CA PHE A 485 -0.98 5.30 -28.22
C PHE A 485 0.20 6.27 -28.17
N GLN A 486 1.27 5.95 -28.90
CA GLN A 486 2.48 6.76 -29.03
C GLN A 486 2.20 8.22 -29.45
N GLN A 487 1.31 8.44 -30.42
CA GLN A 487 0.93 9.78 -30.90
C GLN A 487 -0.32 10.33 -30.20
N HIS A 488 -0.66 9.83 -29.01
CA HIS A 488 -1.84 10.16 -28.20
C HIS A 488 -3.20 9.85 -28.84
N GLN A 489 -3.34 9.94 -30.17
CA GLN A 489 -4.58 9.85 -30.95
C GLN A 489 -5.70 10.72 -30.36
N LEU A 490 -5.37 11.96 -30.00
CA LEU A 490 -6.34 12.92 -29.44
C LEU A 490 -6.88 13.84 -30.53
N ILE A 491 -8.14 14.24 -30.38
CA ILE A 491 -8.81 15.19 -31.26
C ILE A 491 -8.46 16.60 -30.77
N GLY A 492 -7.45 17.22 -31.38
CA GLY A 492 -6.88 18.51 -30.92
C GLY A 492 -7.89 19.65 -30.78
N ARG A 493 -8.92 19.68 -31.62
CA ARG A 493 -9.98 20.71 -31.60
C ARG A 493 -10.99 20.55 -30.46
N GLN A 494 -11.01 19.41 -29.78
CA GLN A 494 -11.90 19.11 -28.66
C GLN A 494 -11.21 19.34 -27.31
N SER A 495 -12.01 19.47 -26.25
CA SER A 495 -11.48 19.64 -24.90
C SER A 495 -10.83 18.36 -24.35
N ALA A 496 -10.02 18.51 -23.31
CA ALA A 496 -9.49 17.38 -22.54
C ALA A 496 -10.62 16.46 -22.05
N LEU A 497 -11.68 17.03 -21.47
CA LEU A 497 -12.86 16.28 -20.99
C LEU A 497 -13.53 15.47 -22.10
N HIS A 498 -13.72 16.05 -23.28
CA HIS A 498 -14.38 15.33 -24.36
C HIS A 498 -13.50 14.20 -24.89
N ASN A 499 -12.19 14.41 -25.03
CA ASN A 499 -11.25 13.36 -25.39
C ASN A 499 -11.26 12.21 -24.36
N THR A 500 -11.30 12.54 -23.07
CA THR A 500 -11.36 11.56 -21.99
C THR A 500 -12.68 10.78 -22.02
N LEU A 501 -13.81 11.45 -22.26
CA LEU A 501 -15.14 10.82 -22.40
C LEU A 501 -15.21 9.78 -23.52
N LEU A 502 -14.38 9.90 -24.57
CA LEU A 502 -14.34 8.89 -25.64
C LEU A 502 -13.94 7.49 -25.12
N GLY A 503 -13.28 7.40 -23.95
CA GLY A 503 -13.03 6.12 -23.28
C GLY A 503 -14.31 5.38 -22.85
N ARG A 504 -15.46 6.06 -22.77
CA ARG A 504 -16.76 5.44 -22.44
C ARG A 504 -17.50 4.86 -23.63
N VAL A 505 -17.12 5.19 -24.87
CA VAL A 505 -17.80 4.71 -26.09
C VAL A 505 -17.98 3.19 -26.12
N PRO A 506 -16.99 2.35 -25.70
CA PRO A 506 -17.17 0.90 -25.69
C PRO A 506 -18.36 0.41 -24.84
N HIS A 507 -18.77 1.17 -23.83
CA HIS A 507 -19.88 0.85 -22.92
C HIS A 507 -21.25 1.26 -23.46
N HIS A 508 -21.30 2.05 -24.54
CA HIS A 508 -22.55 2.55 -25.10
C HIS A 508 -23.12 1.61 -26.16
N GLY A 509 -24.44 1.45 -26.16
CA GLY A 509 -25.15 0.84 -27.29
C GLY A 509 -25.33 1.83 -28.44
N ASN A 510 -25.64 1.34 -29.64
CA ASN A 510 -25.77 2.17 -30.85
C ASN A 510 -26.70 3.39 -30.67
N LEU A 511 -27.82 3.22 -29.97
CA LEU A 511 -28.79 4.30 -29.74
C LEU A 511 -28.29 5.33 -28.71
N GLN A 512 -27.46 4.89 -27.76
CA GLN A 512 -26.90 5.75 -26.71
C GLN A 512 -25.81 6.68 -27.25
N CYS A 513 -25.11 6.30 -28.32
CA CYS A 513 -24.15 7.16 -29.01
C CYS A 513 -24.78 8.41 -29.65
N LEU A 514 -26.10 8.44 -29.84
CA LEU A 514 -26.84 9.60 -30.35
C LEU A 514 -27.31 10.54 -29.22
N MET A 515 -27.16 10.14 -27.96
CA MET A 515 -27.60 10.89 -26.78
C MET A 515 -26.42 11.66 -26.16
N PRO A 516 -26.68 12.76 -25.43
CA PRO A 516 -25.63 13.44 -24.65
C PRO A 516 -25.00 12.53 -23.59
N TRP A 517 -23.72 12.76 -23.29
CA TRP A 517 -23.00 12.05 -22.22
C TRP A 517 -23.74 12.14 -20.87
N SER A 518 -23.88 10.98 -20.21
CA SER A 518 -24.54 10.88 -18.91
C SER A 518 -23.77 11.64 -17.82
N LYS A 519 -24.45 12.04 -16.73
CA LYS A 519 -23.78 12.63 -15.56
C LYS A 519 -22.72 11.69 -14.97
N LYS A 520 -23.01 10.37 -14.96
CA LYS A 520 -22.08 9.34 -14.48
C LYS A 520 -20.80 9.32 -15.32
N ASP A 521 -20.91 9.27 -16.64
CA ASP A 521 -19.76 9.26 -17.54
C ASP A 521 -18.90 10.53 -17.41
N LYS A 522 -19.55 11.69 -17.24
CA LYS A 522 -18.86 12.96 -16.98
C LYS A 522 -18.08 12.94 -15.67
N LEU A 523 -18.65 12.38 -14.60
CA LEU A 523 -17.97 12.26 -13.31
C LEU A 523 -16.75 11.34 -13.41
N ILE A 524 -16.88 10.16 -14.03
CA ILE A 524 -15.77 9.23 -14.25
C ILE A 524 -14.65 9.92 -15.05
N ALA A 525 -14.99 10.65 -16.11
CA ALA A 525 -14.01 11.36 -16.92
C ALA A 525 -13.32 12.51 -16.16
N LEU A 526 -14.05 13.23 -15.31
CA LEU A 526 -13.48 14.28 -14.45
C LEU A 526 -12.57 13.70 -13.38
N GLU A 527 -12.95 12.59 -12.75
CA GLU A 527 -12.12 11.87 -11.78
C GLU A 527 -10.82 11.36 -12.44
N ALA A 528 -10.92 10.81 -13.65
CA ALA A 528 -9.74 10.38 -14.41
C ALA A 528 -8.83 11.56 -14.78
N LEU A 529 -9.39 12.73 -15.13
CA LEU A 529 -8.62 13.94 -15.37
C LEU A 529 -7.99 14.51 -14.11
N ASP A 530 -8.68 14.46 -12.98
CA ASP A 530 -8.15 14.87 -11.68
C ASP A 530 -6.98 13.98 -11.26
N ARG A 531 -7.11 12.67 -11.46
CA ARG A 531 -6.04 11.71 -11.15
C ARG A 531 -4.74 11.99 -11.88
N VAL A 532 -4.82 12.55 -13.09
CA VAL A 532 -3.64 12.95 -13.88
C VAL A 532 -3.28 14.44 -13.73
N GLY A 533 -3.88 15.14 -12.76
CA GLY A 533 -3.61 16.54 -12.44
C GLY A 533 -4.08 17.54 -13.50
N LEU A 534 -5.16 17.23 -14.23
CA LEU A 534 -5.71 18.04 -15.32
C LEU A 534 -7.16 18.50 -15.10
N LEU A 535 -7.71 18.37 -13.89
CA LEU A 535 -9.09 18.77 -13.61
C LEU A 535 -9.36 20.24 -13.95
N SER A 536 -8.45 21.15 -13.57
CA SER A 536 -8.54 22.59 -13.87
C SER A 536 -8.46 22.92 -15.36
N LYS A 537 -7.89 22.01 -16.16
CA LYS A 537 -7.76 22.13 -17.63
C LYS A 537 -8.77 21.28 -18.40
N SER A 538 -9.77 20.72 -17.72
CA SER A 538 -10.75 19.80 -18.33
C SER A 538 -11.50 20.40 -19.53
N LEU A 539 -11.76 21.70 -19.52
CA LEU A 539 -12.45 22.40 -20.61
C LEU A 539 -11.51 22.98 -21.68
N GLU A 540 -10.20 22.89 -21.48
CA GLU A 540 -9.20 23.42 -22.41
C GLU A 540 -9.07 22.50 -23.65
N ARG A 541 -8.88 23.11 -24.83
CA ARG A 541 -8.64 22.36 -26.08
C ARG A 541 -7.31 21.64 -26.00
N VAL A 542 -7.28 20.38 -26.43
CA VAL A 542 -6.06 19.56 -26.38
C VAL A 542 -4.93 20.17 -27.22
N SER A 543 -5.23 20.89 -28.30
CA SER A 543 -4.22 21.60 -29.11
C SER A 543 -3.43 22.67 -28.34
N ASN A 544 -3.94 23.13 -27.20
CA ASN A 544 -3.30 24.15 -26.36
C ASN A 544 -2.44 23.53 -25.24
N LEU A 545 -2.51 22.21 -25.06
CA LEU A 545 -1.80 21.49 -24.01
C LEU A 545 -0.37 21.16 -24.45
N SER A 546 0.55 21.12 -23.48
CA SER A 546 1.91 20.60 -23.71
C SER A 546 1.90 19.11 -24.05
N GLY A 547 2.98 18.60 -24.64
CA GLY A 547 3.12 17.17 -24.97
C GLY A 547 2.88 16.24 -23.78
N GLY A 548 3.45 16.55 -22.62
CA GLY A 548 3.22 15.78 -21.39
C GLY A 548 1.78 15.87 -20.86
N GLU A 549 1.10 16.99 -21.08
CA GLU A 549 -0.33 17.12 -20.73
C GLU A 549 -1.22 16.34 -21.69
N MET A 550 -0.93 16.36 -22.99
CA MET A 550 -1.59 15.50 -23.98
C MET A 550 -1.43 14.03 -23.62
N GLN A 551 -0.24 13.60 -23.20
CA GLN A 551 -0.02 12.25 -22.71
C GLN A 551 -0.89 11.90 -21.50
N ARG A 552 -1.02 12.81 -20.55
CA ARG A 552 -1.91 12.64 -19.38
C ARG A 552 -3.39 12.59 -19.77
N VAL A 553 -3.84 13.35 -20.77
CA VAL A 553 -5.20 13.20 -21.32
C VAL A 553 -5.39 11.81 -21.95
N GLY A 554 -4.39 11.29 -22.66
CA GLY A 554 -4.41 9.93 -23.21
C GLY A 554 -4.54 8.85 -22.12
N ILE A 555 -3.80 9.01 -21.02
CA ILE A 555 -3.91 8.14 -19.83
C ILE A 555 -5.30 8.27 -19.20
N ALA A 556 -5.81 9.48 -18.98
CA ALA A 556 -7.14 9.69 -18.41
C ALA A 556 -8.25 9.04 -19.27
N ARG A 557 -8.12 9.12 -20.60
CA ARG A 557 -9.04 8.45 -21.54
C ARG A 557 -9.01 6.93 -21.36
N ALA A 558 -7.82 6.35 -21.24
CA ALA A 558 -7.67 4.91 -20.97
C ALA A 558 -8.32 4.51 -19.64
N LEU A 559 -8.14 5.30 -18.58
CA LEU A 559 -8.71 5.02 -17.25
C LEU A 559 -10.24 5.16 -17.21
N THR A 560 -10.78 6.09 -17.97
CA THR A 560 -12.23 6.30 -18.08
C THR A 560 -12.95 5.07 -18.63
N GLN A 561 -12.24 4.21 -19.36
CA GLN A 561 -12.76 2.93 -19.83
C GLN A 561 -13.00 1.90 -18.70
N GLU A 562 -12.44 2.14 -17.50
CA GLU A 562 -12.39 1.20 -16.37
C GLU A 562 -11.74 -0.14 -16.75
N PRO A 563 -10.48 -0.12 -17.26
CA PRO A 563 -9.83 -1.30 -17.80
C PRO A 563 -9.33 -2.26 -16.71
N THR A 564 -9.21 -3.54 -17.04
CA THR A 564 -8.35 -4.51 -16.33
C THR A 564 -6.98 -4.62 -16.94
N VAL A 565 -6.84 -4.24 -18.22
CA VAL A 565 -5.58 -4.25 -18.95
C VAL A 565 -5.33 -2.89 -19.59
N ILE A 566 -4.14 -2.33 -19.39
CA ILE A 566 -3.64 -1.18 -20.14
C ILE A 566 -2.51 -1.63 -21.06
N LEU A 567 -2.65 -1.34 -22.34
CA LEU A 567 -1.64 -1.56 -23.37
C LEU A 567 -1.07 -0.20 -23.77
N ALA A 568 0.17 0.09 -23.41
CA ALA A 568 0.80 1.38 -23.65
C ALA A 568 1.91 1.27 -24.69
N ASP A 569 1.66 1.82 -25.87
CA ASP A 569 2.60 1.82 -27.00
C ASP A 569 3.48 3.07 -26.92
N GLU A 570 4.69 2.92 -26.39
CA GLU A 570 5.70 3.97 -26.19
C GLU A 570 5.12 5.26 -25.56
N PRO A 571 4.52 5.19 -24.35
CA PRO A 571 3.81 6.31 -23.73
C PRO A 571 4.70 7.49 -23.32
N VAL A 572 6.01 7.35 -23.49
CA VAL A 572 7.00 8.39 -23.16
C VAL A 572 7.93 8.69 -24.34
N ALA A 573 7.53 8.29 -25.55
CA ALA A 573 8.25 8.67 -26.76
C ALA A 573 8.34 10.20 -26.88
N SER A 574 9.53 10.69 -27.24
CA SER A 574 9.76 12.12 -27.49
C SER A 574 9.53 13.05 -26.28
N LEU A 575 9.48 12.52 -25.06
CA LEU A 575 9.42 13.29 -23.81
C LEU A 575 10.80 13.36 -23.14
N ASP A 576 11.07 14.49 -22.46
CA ASP A 576 12.28 14.67 -21.66
C ASP A 576 12.36 13.61 -20.54
N PRO A 577 13.57 13.12 -20.17
CA PRO A 577 13.74 12.05 -19.18
C PRO A 577 13.00 12.29 -17.86
N ALA A 578 13.01 13.53 -17.35
CA ALA A 578 12.33 13.90 -16.10
C ALA A 578 10.79 13.79 -16.22
N ILE A 579 10.22 14.11 -17.38
CA ILE A 579 8.79 13.97 -17.65
C ILE A 579 8.44 12.50 -17.84
N SER A 580 9.26 11.75 -18.56
CA SER A 580 9.10 10.31 -18.79
C SER A 580 9.00 9.52 -17.48
N VAL A 581 9.88 9.82 -16.51
CA VAL A 581 9.82 9.22 -15.17
C VAL A 581 8.52 9.59 -14.44
N LYS A 582 8.08 10.84 -14.51
CA LYS A 582 6.81 11.27 -13.89
C LYS A 582 5.60 10.57 -14.49
N ILE A 583 5.56 10.42 -15.81
CA ILE A 583 4.45 9.76 -16.53
C ILE A 583 4.42 8.27 -16.22
N LEU A 584 5.58 7.59 -16.24
CA LEU A 584 5.64 6.17 -15.90
C LEU A 584 5.34 5.92 -14.42
N SER A 585 5.79 6.79 -13.51
CA SER A 585 5.40 6.72 -12.09
C SER A 585 3.90 6.86 -11.94
N LEU A 586 3.29 7.87 -12.56
CA LEU A 586 1.85 8.07 -12.53
C LEU A 586 1.09 6.85 -13.05
N LEU A 587 1.50 6.30 -14.19
CA LEU A 587 0.89 5.09 -14.76
C LEU A 587 1.03 3.91 -13.79
N ASN A 588 2.22 3.70 -13.23
CA ASN A 588 2.52 2.65 -12.28
C ASN A 588 1.67 2.79 -11.00
N ASP A 589 1.60 3.98 -10.41
CA ASP A 589 0.83 4.27 -9.20
C ASP A 589 -0.66 3.99 -9.41
N ILE A 590 -1.19 4.32 -10.60
CA ILE A 590 -2.59 4.05 -10.94
C ILE A 590 -2.83 2.56 -11.16
N CYS A 591 -1.89 1.86 -11.82
CA CYS A 591 -1.99 0.40 -11.98
C CYS A 591 -1.93 -0.31 -10.62
N ILE A 592 -1.11 0.20 -9.70
CA ILE A 592 -1.01 -0.29 -8.32
C ILE A 592 -2.33 -0.11 -7.58
N GLU A 593 -2.83 1.12 -7.54
CA GLU A 593 -4.04 1.46 -6.78
C GLU A 593 -5.28 0.73 -7.30
N LYS A 594 -5.43 0.62 -8.63
CA LYS A 594 -6.63 0.05 -9.25
C LYS A 594 -6.49 -1.43 -9.64
N SER A 595 -5.37 -2.08 -9.30
CA SER A 595 -5.07 -3.47 -9.68
C SER A 595 -5.22 -3.71 -11.19
N ILE A 596 -4.65 -2.83 -12.00
CA ILE A 596 -4.71 -2.90 -13.47
C ILE A 596 -3.41 -3.50 -13.98
N THR A 597 -3.51 -4.53 -14.83
CA THR A 597 -2.34 -5.11 -15.50
C THR A 597 -1.88 -4.21 -16.63
N ALA A 598 -0.58 -3.94 -16.74
CA ALA A 598 -0.05 -3.03 -17.74
C ALA A 598 1.00 -3.70 -18.63
N ILE A 599 0.87 -3.54 -19.94
CA ILE A 599 1.89 -3.93 -20.92
C ILE A 599 2.39 -2.68 -21.61
N VAL A 600 3.66 -2.32 -21.38
CA VAL A 600 4.23 -1.06 -21.86
C VAL A 600 5.37 -1.36 -22.84
N SER A 601 5.33 -0.83 -24.06
CA SER A 601 6.52 -0.85 -24.92
C SER A 601 7.43 0.33 -24.57
N LEU A 602 8.72 0.05 -24.33
CA LEU A 602 9.73 1.07 -24.06
C LEU A 602 10.98 0.83 -24.92
N HIS A 603 11.61 1.92 -25.35
CA HIS A 603 12.90 1.87 -26.04
C HIS A 603 14.08 2.00 -25.06
N GLN A 604 13.90 2.77 -23.98
CA GLN A 604 14.96 3.04 -23.01
C GLN A 604 15.04 1.92 -21.97
N VAL A 605 16.15 1.17 -22.00
CA VAL A 605 16.40 0.04 -21.09
C VAL A 605 16.41 0.47 -19.63
N ASP A 606 16.90 1.67 -19.31
CA ASP A 606 16.97 2.16 -17.94
C ASP A 606 15.59 2.43 -17.34
N LEU A 607 14.67 3.01 -18.13
CA LEU A 607 13.27 3.18 -17.72
C LEU A 607 12.58 1.83 -17.56
N ALA A 608 12.82 0.89 -18.49
CA ALA A 608 12.26 -0.44 -18.40
C ALA A 608 12.73 -1.18 -17.13
N LYS A 609 14.03 -1.14 -16.82
CA LYS A 609 14.58 -1.75 -15.59
C LYS A 609 14.05 -1.10 -14.31
N LYS A 610 13.65 0.17 -14.37
CA LYS A 610 13.14 0.91 -13.21
C LYS A 610 11.69 0.58 -12.89
N PHE A 611 10.85 0.35 -13.89
CA PHE A 611 9.39 0.22 -13.72
C PHE A 611 8.84 -1.19 -14.01
N ALA A 612 9.56 -2.04 -14.76
CA ALA A 612 9.06 -3.35 -15.13
C ALA A 612 9.09 -4.36 -13.97
N ASN A 613 7.99 -5.09 -13.78
CA ASN A 613 7.99 -6.35 -13.03
C ASN A 613 8.59 -7.47 -13.88
N ARG A 614 8.27 -7.47 -15.18
CA ARG A 614 8.72 -8.46 -16.16
C ARG A 614 9.16 -7.79 -17.45
N LEU A 615 10.25 -8.27 -18.05
CA LEU A 615 10.74 -7.83 -19.36
C LEU A 615 10.45 -8.91 -20.39
N LEU A 616 9.95 -8.50 -21.56
CA LEU A 616 9.88 -9.35 -22.76
C LEU A 616 10.75 -8.71 -23.85
N GLY A 617 11.80 -9.42 -24.25
CA GLY A 617 12.68 -9.00 -25.33
C GLY A 617 12.12 -9.40 -26.69
N ILE A 618 11.93 -8.43 -27.59
CA ILE A 618 11.40 -8.65 -28.94
C ILE A 618 12.44 -8.24 -29.99
N SER A 619 12.66 -9.10 -30.99
CA SER A 619 13.41 -8.76 -32.19
C SER A 619 12.80 -9.43 -33.42
N ALA A 620 12.75 -8.69 -34.54
CA ALA A 620 12.25 -9.18 -35.83
C ALA A 620 10.87 -9.90 -35.74
N GLY A 621 9.99 -9.40 -34.87
CA GLY A 621 8.65 -9.95 -34.65
C GLY A 621 8.60 -11.17 -33.72
N LYS A 622 9.72 -11.61 -33.14
CA LYS A 622 9.79 -12.78 -32.26
C LYS A 622 10.19 -12.39 -30.83
N ILE A 623 9.61 -13.07 -29.84
CA ILE A 623 10.03 -12.98 -28.44
C ILE A 623 11.29 -13.83 -28.25
N ILE A 624 12.33 -13.24 -27.68
CA ILE A 624 13.65 -13.87 -27.48
C ILE A 624 13.85 -14.30 -26.03
N PHE A 625 13.39 -13.51 -25.05
CA PHE A 625 13.50 -13.84 -23.62
C PHE A 625 12.44 -13.12 -22.79
#